data_AF-A0A8T0ASX3-F1
#
_entry.id   AF-A0A8T0ASX3-F1
#
_cell.length_a   1.000
_cell.length_b   1.000
_cell.length_c   1.000
_cell.angle_alpha   90.00
_cell.angle_beta   90.00
_cell.angle_gamma   90.00
#
_symmetry.space_group_name_H-M   'P 1'
#
loop_
_entity.id
_entity.type
_entity.pdbx_description
1 polymer ?
#
loop_
_entity_poly.entity_id
_entity_poly.type
_entity_poly.pdbx_seq_one_letter_code
_entity_poly.pdbx_strand_id
1 'polypeptide(L)'
;MEDTDNKKQDAASRLQETQCSMQDALSMMNVAVRKREETARRMRDSMFSMQDSEDDLYTPCVLQYTDFLRLHQTITPRPPKSKKFFRLQAEREETKNIQGKANTQIKDLKSGLQAVQEQKDLKDVEMQMRRHIKNSSYLKHNMEQRCIAVKKIQTCQEKNEQIRELLNELNREIIALNKHHRQLKKQMQNCIHGEYISAILKDSKQFQEAKELIEHFTKAKRLHDELLKNMQSKQAEVDKSQSETNRIREEYSFTQGGNVIKIQQLKLELGDSIGSVKAVEKRFKELHKLSDWKTMELGRISRAIYEMSRYLWKMGMSGTMNVEETAALLDKIMEFIHDLREATGFEQTYFRPKRITWSDYGAPYWLPDLSIYTLRVPPPGDPQQTFAGYSGSVPCGCQGLLPGMEQGCTSDSSAEARGTVTDSWGGGAGTERN
;
A
#
# COMPACT_ATOMS: atom_id res chain seq x y z
N MET A 1 -15.13 23.09 36.46
CA MET A 1 -15.35 22.02 35.46
C MET A 1 -15.05 22.51 34.04
N GLU A 2 -15.43 23.73 33.65
CA GLU A 2 -15.13 24.26 32.30
C GLU A 2 -13.63 24.31 31.94
N ASP A 3 -12.75 24.58 32.91
CA ASP A 3 -11.30 24.69 32.67
C ASP A 3 -10.62 23.37 32.28
N THR A 4 -11.19 22.23 32.67
CA THR A 4 -10.64 20.91 32.31
C THR A 4 -11.04 20.49 30.90
N ASP A 5 -12.22 20.91 30.43
CA ASP A 5 -12.70 20.58 29.09
C ASP A 5 -12.01 21.44 28.03
N ASN A 6 -11.76 22.72 28.32
CA ASN A 6 -10.96 23.59 27.46
C ASN A 6 -9.52 23.06 27.27
N LYS A 7 -8.90 22.49 28.31
CA LYS A 7 -7.55 21.90 28.21
C LYS A 7 -7.52 20.62 27.39
N LYS A 8 -8.56 19.78 27.48
CA LYS A 8 -8.69 18.58 26.66
C LYS A 8 -8.90 18.93 25.18
N GLN A 9 -9.70 19.96 24.92
CA GLN A 9 -9.95 20.43 23.56
C GLN A 9 -8.69 21.07 22.93
N ASP A 10 -7.91 21.85 23.69
CA ASP A 10 -6.61 22.37 23.21
C ASP A 10 -5.61 21.23 22.93
N ALA A 11 -5.55 20.21 23.79
CA ALA A 11 -4.69 19.05 23.55
C ALA A 11 -5.11 18.25 22.30
N ALA A 12 -6.41 18.09 22.05
CA ALA A 12 -6.93 17.43 20.87
C ALA A 12 -6.60 18.21 19.58
N SER A 13 -6.76 19.55 19.59
CA SER A 13 -6.40 20.41 18.46
C SER A 13 -4.91 20.32 18.13
N ARG A 14 -4.03 20.31 19.14
CA ARG A 14 -2.58 20.14 18.94
C ARG A 14 -2.22 18.79 18.35
N LEU A 15 -2.88 17.71 18.80
CA LEU A 15 -2.66 16.38 18.22
C LEU A 15 -3.10 16.34 16.75
N GLN A 16 -4.23 16.95 16.42
CA GLN A 16 -4.71 17.04 15.04
C GLN A 16 -3.76 17.85 14.14
N GLU A 17 -3.23 18.98 14.62
CA GLU A 17 -2.21 19.76 13.90
C GLU A 17 -0.93 18.96 13.67
N THR A 18 -0.45 18.21 14.68
CA THR A 18 0.73 17.34 14.50
C THR A 18 0.48 16.23 13.49
N GLN A 19 -0.73 15.67 13.45
CA GLN A 19 -1.12 14.65 12.48
C GLN A 19 -1.15 15.22 11.05
N CYS A 20 -1.75 16.39 10.84
CA CYS A 20 -1.72 17.08 9.55
C CYS A 20 -0.29 17.39 9.09
N SER A 21 0.56 17.89 9.99
CA SER A 21 1.96 18.20 9.67
C SER A 21 2.77 16.95 9.28
N MET A 22 2.56 15.81 9.95
CA MET A 22 3.19 14.54 9.57
C MET A 22 2.70 14.05 8.19
N GLN A 23 1.43 14.25 7.88
CA GLN A 23 0.85 13.85 6.60
C GLN A 23 1.39 14.70 5.44
N ASP A 24 1.60 16.00 5.65
CA ASP A 24 2.26 16.88 4.69
C ASP A 24 3.74 16.49 4.48
N ALA A 25 4.46 16.14 5.55
CA ALA A 25 5.83 15.66 5.47
C ALA A 25 5.94 14.36 4.65
N LEU A 26 5.01 13.40 4.86
CA LEU A 26 4.93 12.17 4.07
C LEU A 26 4.62 12.46 2.59
N SER A 27 3.74 13.42 2.31
CA SER A 27 3.42 13.86 0.94
C SER A 27 4.66 14.43 0.23
N MET A 28 5.42 15.31 0.90
CA MET A 28 6.67 15.84 0.35
C MET A 28 7.73 14.75 0.12
N MET A 29 7.84 13.79 1.04
CA MET A 29 8.76 12.66 0.88
C MET A 29 8.41 11.81 -0.35
N ASN A 30 7.12 11.53 -0.56
CA ASN A 30 6.66 10.79 -1.74
C ASN A 30 6.94 11.54 -3.05
N VAL A 31 6.79 12.87 -3.07
CA VAL A 31 7.18 13.70 -4.23
C VAL A 31 8.68 13.61 -4.49
N ALA A 32 9.51 13.64 -3.45
CA ALA A 32 10.96 13.50 -3.58
C ALA A 32 11.38 12.11 -4.11
N VAL A 33 10.72 11.05 -3.65
CA VAL A 33 10.93 9.67 -4.16
C VAL A 33 10.58 9.58 -5.64
N ARG A 34 9.40 10.08 -6.05
CA ARG A 34 9.02 10.09 -7.48
C ARG A 34 10.00 10.86 -8.35
N LYS A 35 10.51 12.00 -7.86
CA LYS A 35 11.52 12.80 -8.58
C LYS A 35 12.85 12.04 -8.74
N ARG A 36 13.27 11.28 -7.72
CA ARG A 36 14.44 10.38 -7.82
C ARG A 36 14.22 9.25 -8.82
N GLU A 37 13.06 8.60 -8.78
CA GLU A 37 12.71 7.54 -9.74
C GLU A 37 12.66 8.04 -11.18
N GLU A 38 12.13 9.25 -11.41
CA GLU A 38 12.10 9.87 -12.73
C GLU A 38 13.50 10.21 -13.22
N THR A 39 14.37 10.71 -12.34
CA THR A 39 15.78 10.97 -12.66
C THR A 39 16.50 9.66 -13.01
N ALA A 40 16.24 8.58 -12.26
CA ALA A 40 16.79 7.26 -12.55
C ALA A 40 16.26 6.67 -13.88
N ARG A 41 14.99 6.93 -14.22
CA ARG A 41 14.42 6.56 -15.54
C ARG A 41 15.13 7.31 -16.67
N ARG A 42 15.30 8.63 -16.55
CA ARG A 42 16.04 9.43 -17.55
C ARG A 42 17.48 8.98 -17.74
N MET A 43 18.17 8.59 -16.66
CA MET A 43 19.51 8.01 -16.77
C MET A 43 19.50 6.67 -17.53
N ARG A 44 18.48 5.83 -17.28
CA ARG A 44 18.33 4.53 -17.96
C ARG A 44 18.02 4.72 -19.46
N ASP A 45 17.10 5.61 -19.79
CA ASP A 45 16.72 5.93 -21.17
C ASP A 45 17.90 6.58 -21.92
N SER A 46 18.69 7.42 -21.26
CA SER A 46 19.93 7.98 -21.82
C SER A 46 21.02 6.93 -22.03
N MET A 47 21.08 5.88 -21.21
CA MET A 47 21.99 4.75 -21.42
C MET A 47 21.59 3.92 -22.64
N PHE A 48 20.30 3.62 -22.79
CA PHE A 48 19.79 2.90 -23.97
C PHE A 48 19.98 3.72 -25.26
N SER A 49 19.76 5.03 -25.22
CA SER A 49 20.02 5.94 -26.34
C SER A 49 21.50 5.99 -26.77
N MET A 50 22.45 5.69 -25.90
CA MET A 50 23.87 5.63 -26.26
C MET A 50 24.28 4.25 -26.81
N GLN A 51 23.56 3.18 -26.46
CA GLN A 51 23.78 1.86 -27.02
C GLN A 51 23.23 1.72 -28.45
N ASP A 52 22.08 2.35 -28.75
CA ASP A 52 21.53 2.33 -30.12
C ASP A 52 22.37 3.17 -31.11
N SER A 53 23.22 4.08 -30.63
CA SER A 53 24.13 4.88 -31.47
C SER A 53 25.45 4.20 -31.85
N GLU A 54 25.78 3.05 -31.23
CA GLU A 54 26.96 2.25 -31.62
C GLU A 54 26.62 1.19 -32.69
N ASP A 55 25.34 0.80 -32.83
CA ASP A 55 24.90 -0.20 -33.81
C ASP A 55 24.41 0.40 -35.16
N ASP A 56 24.13 1.71 -35.24
CA ASP A 56 23.58 2.37 -36.44
C ASP A 56 24.63 2.91 -37.46
N LEU A 57 25.90 2.53 -37.32
CA LEU A 57 26.96 2.84 -38.31
C LEU A 57 27.45 1.62 -39.11
N TYR A 58 26.81 0.46 -38.93
CA TYR A 58 27.05 -0.73 -39.72
C TYR A 58 25.74 -1.22 -40.34
N THR A 59 25.32 -0.60 -41.46
CA THR A 59 24.63 -1.20 -42.63
C THR A 59 23.94 -0.08 -43.43
N PRO A 60 24.64 0.51 -44.42
CA PRO A 60 24.33 0.15 -45.81
C PRO A 60 25.58 0.12 -46.72
N CYS A 61 26.61 -0.65 -46.35
CA CYS A 61 27.82 -0.83 -47.17
C CYS A 61 28.14 -2.30 -47.48
N VAL A 62 27.15 -3.20 -47.45
CA VAL A 62 27.36 -4.64 -47.71
C VAL A 62 27.20 -5.01 -49.20
N LEU A 63 26.60 -4.15 -50.03
CA LEU A 63 26.40 -4.44 -51.47
C LEU A 63 27.48 -3.85 -52.41
N GLN A 64 28.47 -3.11 -51.89
CA GLN A 64 29.64 -2.67 -52.68
C GLN A 64 30.97 -3.33 -52.25
N TYR A 65 30.99 -4.02 -51.11
CA TYR A 65 32.21 -4.66 -50.60
C TYR A 65 32.47 -6.04 -51.22
N THR A 66 31.44 -6.71 -51.73
CA THR A 66 31.59 -8.02 -52.42
C THR A 66 32.27 -7.88 -53.79
N ASP A 67 32.09 -6.74 -54.47
CA ASP A 67 32.73 -6.47 -55.76
C ASP A 67 34.17 -5.95 -55.60
N PHE A 68 34.46 -5.20 -54.53
CA PHE A 68 35.83 -4.77 -54.21
C PHE A 68 36.71 -5.94 -53.73
N LEU A 69 36.13 -6.93 -53.02
CA LEU A 69 36.85 -8.13 -52.60
C LEU A 69 37.12 -9.12 -53.74
N ARG A 70 36.33 -9.13 -54.81
CA ARG A 70 36.63 -9.91 -56.02
C ARG A 70 37.79 -9.33 -56.82
N LEU A 71 38.03 -8.02 -56.79
CA LEU A 71 39.16 -7.38 -57.47
C LEU A 71 40.48 -7.50 -56.70
N HIS A 72 40.44 -7.64 -55.37
CA HIS A 72 41.63 -7.78 -54.53
C HIS A 72 42.16 -9.21 -54.37
N GLN A 73 41.39 -10.24 -54.74
CA GLN A 73 41.86 -11.63 -54.71
C GLN A 73 42.89 -11.97 -55.82
N THR A 74 43.11 -11.08 -56.80
CA THR A 74 44.13 -11.24 -57.85
C THR A 74 45.42 -10.45 -57.61
N ILE A 75 45.55 -9.72 -56.49
CA ILE A 75 46.79 -9.02 -56.14
C ILE A 75 47.32 -9.59 -54.83
N THR A 76 48.15 -10.63 -54.91
CA THR A 76 49.02 -11.02 -53.80
C THR A 76 49.96 -9.86 -53.48
N PRO A 77 49.88 -9.21 -52.30
CA PRO A 77 50.84 -8.18 -51.94
C PRO A 77 52.18 -8.89 -51.67
N ARG A 78 53.15 -8.67 -52.55
CA ARG A 78 54.52 -9.09 -52.33
C ARG A 78 55.02 -8.38 -51.06
N PRO A 79 55.51 -9.09 -50.02
CA PRO A 79 55.95 -8.43 -48.81
C PRO A 79 57.13 -7.49 -49.15
N PRO A 80 57.06 -6.19 -48.79
CA PRO A 80 58.16 -5.27 -49.08
C PRO A 80 59.38 -5.68 -48.22
N LYS A 81 60.41 -6.22 -48.87
CA LYS A 81 61.69 -6.63 -48.22
C LYS A 81 62.60 -5.44 -47.84
N SER A 82 62.02 -4.28 -47.53
CA SER A 82 62.79 -3.08 -47.16
C SER A 82 62.79 -2.88 -45.65
N LYS A 83 63.97 -2.95 -45.03
CA LYS A 83 64.18 -2.67 -43.59
C LYS A 83 63.60 -1.33 -43.14
N LYS A 84 63.47 -0.34 -44.04
CA LYS A 84 62.86 0.98 -43.72
C LYS A 84 61.35 0.90 -43.49
N PHE A 85 60.63 0.03 -44.19
CA PHE A 85 59.17 -0.10 -44.04
C PHE A 85 58.81 -0.72 -42.68
N PHE A 86 59.49 -1.79 -42.28
CA PHE A 86 59.30 -2.40 -40.96
C PHE A 86 59.66 -1.44 -39.81
N ARG A 87 60.69 -0.60 -39.99
CA ARG A 87 61.06 0.42 -39.00
C ARG A 87 59.99 1.50 -38.84
N LEU A 88 59.44 2.01 -39.93
CA LEU A 88 58.35 3.01 -39.90
C LEU A 88 57.05 2.43 -39.34
N GLN A 89 56.76 1.15 -39.60
CA GLN A 89 55.59 0.48 -39.03
C GLN A 89 55.75 0.27 -37.52
N ALA A 90 56.96 -0.11 -37.06
CA ALA A 90 57.26 -0.21 -35.64
C ALA A 90 57.17 1.16 -34.93
N GLU A 91 57.69 2.23 -35.54
CA GLU A 91 57.62 3.60 -35.02
C GLU A 91 56.16 4.12 -34.99
N ARG A 92 55.34 3.75 -35.99
CA ARG A 92 53.90 4.05 -35.99
C ARG A 92 53.13 3.31 -34.90
N GLU A 93 53.50 2.07 -34.60
CA GLU A 93 52.87 1.30 -33.53
C GLU A 93 53.34 1.77 -32.16
N GLU A 94 54.59 2.19 -32.04
CA GLU A 94 55.15 2.80 -30.83
C GLU A 94 54.47 4.14 -30.53
N THR A 95 54.29 5.01 -31.54
CA THR A 95 53.58 6.29 -31.37
C THR A 95 52.11 6.10 -31.01
N LYS A 96 51.41 5.11 -31.59
CA LYS A 96 50.05 4.74 -31.15
C LYS A 96 50.01 4.23 -29.73
N ASN A 97 50.99 3.41 -29.31
CA ASN A 97 51.07 2.90 -27.95
C ASN A 97 51.34 4.04 -26.96
N ILE A 98 52.24 4.96 -27.29
CA ILE A 98 52.50 6.18 -26.51
C ILE A 98 51.24 7.05 -26.43
N GLN A 99 50.52 7.24 -27.54
CA GLN A 99 49.27 8.00 -27.56
C GLN A 99 48.15 7.32 -26.75
N GLY A 100 48.05 5.99 -26.81
CA GLY A 100 47.13 5.21 -25.99
C GLY A 100 47.40 5.40 -24.50
N LYS A 101 48.67 5.26 -24.08
CA LYS A 101 49.10 5.50 -22.69
C LYS A 101 48.81 6.94 -22.24
N ALA A 102 49.08 7.93 -23.09
CA ALA A 102 48.80 9.33 -22.79
C ALA A 102 47.29 9.58 -22.63
N ASN A 103 46.45 8.99 -23.48
CA ASN A 103 45.00 9.10 -23.38
C ASN A 103 44.45 8.44 -22.10
N THR A 104 44.99 7.29 -21.69
CA THR A 104 44.64 6.67 -20.41
C THR A 104 45.01 7.57 -19.23
N GLN A 105 46.23 8.14 -19.22
CA GLN A 105 46.65 9.09 -18.19
C GLN A 105 45.77 10.34 -18.14
N ILE A 106 45.39 10.89 -19.30
CA ILE A 106 44.46 12.04 -19.37
C ILE A 106 43.09 11.66 -18.78
N LYS A 107 42.59 10.46 -19.06
CA LYS A 107 41.32 9.98 -18.50
C LYS A 107 41.41 9.84 -16.98
N ASP A 108 42.48 9.23 -16.47
CA ASP A 108 42.71 9.04 -15.04
C ASP A 108 42.83 10.38 -14.30
N LEU A 109 43.55 11.35 -14.89
CA LEU A 109 43.67 12.71 -14.34
C LEU A 109 42.33 13.44 -14.33
N LYS A 110 41.51 13.31 -15.39
CA LYS A 110 40.17 13.89 -15.44
C LYS A 110 39.25 13.30 -14.37
N SER A 111 39.26 11.97 -14.20
CA SER A 111 38.50 11.29 -13.16
C SER A 111 38.97 11.68 -11.75
N GLY A 112 40.30 11.79 -11.54
CA GLY A 112 40.87 12.26 -10.28
C GLY A 112 40.47 13.70 -9.95
N LEU A 113 40.49 14.60 -10.94
CA LEU A 113 40.05 15.99 -10.78
C LEU A 113 38.57 16.08 -10.41
N GLN A 114 37.73 15.27 -11.07
CA GLN A 114 36.30 15.21 -10.76
C GLN A 114 36.05 14.73 -9.32
N ALA A 115 36.75 13.68 -8.87
CA ALA A 115 36.64 13.19 -7.50
C ALA A 115 37.06 14.24 -6.44
N VAL A 116 38.11 15.01 -6.72
CA VAL A 116 38.55 16.12 -5.85
C VAL A 116 37.50 17.24 -5.82
N GLN A 117 36.89 17.56 -6.96
CA GLN A 117 35.82 18.56 -7.05
C GLN A 117 34.59 18.12 -6.26
N GLU A 118 34.14 16.88 -6.42
CA GLU A 118 33.03 16.31 -5.65
C GLU A 118 33.30 16.33 -4.14
N GLN A 119 34.54 16.03 -3.72
CA GLN A 119 34.92 16.10 -2.31
C GLN A 119 34.84 17.53 -1.75
N LYS A 120 35.21 18.54 -2.55
CA LYS A 120 35.11 19.94 -2.16
C LYS A 120 33.64 20.37 -2.02
N ASP A 121 32.82 20.03 -3.00
CA ASP A 121 31.39 20.36 -2.99
C ASP A 121 30.67 19.71 -1.79
N LEU A 122 31.01 18.46 -1.46
CA LEU A 122 30.49 17.79 -0.27
C LEU A 122 30.88 18.51 1.03
N LYS A 123 32.12 19.00 1.15
CA LYS A 123 32.57 19.77 2.33
C LYS A 123 31.82 21.09 2.47
N ASP A 124 31.56 21.77 1.35
CA ASP A 124 30.82 23.04 1.34
C ASP A 124 29.35 22.82 1.75
N VAL A 125 28.72 21.75 1.26
CA VAL A 125 27.36 21.35 1.66
C VAL A 125 27.33 20.99 3.15
N GLU A 126 28.30 20.22 3.65
CA GLU A 126 28.38 19.87 5.08
C GLU A 126 28.50 21.14 5.95
N MET A 127 29.35 22.08 5.55
CA MET A 127 29.53 23.34 6.28
C MET A 127 28.24 24.17 6.27
N GLN A 128 27.51 24.20 5.15
CA GLN A 128 26.23 24.87 5.04
C GLN A 128 25.17 24.21 5.94
N MET A 129 25.11 22.87 5.98
CA MET A 129 24.23 22.12 6.88
C MET A 129 24.55 22.40 8.35
N ARG A 130 25.83 22.39 8.74
CA ARG A 130 26.25 22.72 10.11
C ARG A 130 25.83 24.15 10.50
N ARG A 131 25.99 25.11 9.59
CA ARG A 131 25.51 26.50 9.79
C ARG A 131 23.99 26.54 9.93
N HIS A 132 23.25 25.84 9.08
CA HIS A 132 21.79 25.78 9.16
C HIS A 132 21.33 25.15 10.47
N ILE A 133 21.93 24.05 10.91
CA ILE A 133 21.62 23.40 12.19
C ILE A 133 21.88 24.35 13.36
N LYS A 134 23.02 25.06 13.36
CA LYS A 134 23.38 26.00 14.42
C LYS A 134 22.49 27.25 14.44
N ASN A 135 22.02 27.71 13.29
CA ASN A 135 21.25 28.94 13.15
C ASN A 135 19.73 28.70 13.12
N SER A 136 19.28 27.46 12.97
CA SER A 136 17.85 27.14 12.93
C SER A 136 17.20 27.48 14.27
N SER A 137 16.37 28.53 14.26
CA SER A 137 15.53 28.92 15.39
C SER A 137 14.57 27.81 15.79
N TYR A 138 14.06 27.05 14.82
CA TYR A 138 13.21 25.88 15.04
C TYR A 138 13.92 24.79 15.86
N LEU A 139 15.16 24.43 15.50
CA LEU A 139 15.91 23.40 16.24
C LEU A 139 16.22 23.85 17.67
N LYS A 140 16.58 25.13 17.86
CA LYS A 140 16.78 25.69 19.21
C LYS A 140 15.49 25.65 20.04
N HIS A 141 14.37 26.07 19.46
CA HIS A 141 13.07 26.02 20.12
C HIS A 141 12.67 24.57 20.47
N ASN A 142 12.87 23.62 19.54
CA ASN A 142 12.59 22.21 19.80
C ASN A 142 13.46 21.67 20.96
N MET A 143 14.74 22.01 20.99
CA MET A 143 15.64 21.62 22.07
C MET A 143 15.23 22.23 23.42
N GLU A 144 14.78 23.47 23.42
CA GLU A 144 14.23 24.14 24.61
C GLU A 144 12.95 23.46 25.11
N GLN A 145 12.02 23.12 24.21
CA GLN A 145 10.81 22.35 24.55
C GLN A 145 11.15 20.98 25.15
N ARG A 146 12.14 20.27 24.59
CA ARG A 146 12.62 19.00 25.15
C ARG A 146 13.22 19.21 26.55
N CYS A 147 14.00 20.27 26.75
CA CYS A 147 14.55 20.61 28.07
C CYS A 147 13.44 20.90 29.09
N ILE A 148 12.42 21.67 28.72
CA ILE A 148 11.26 21.96 29.58
C ILE A 148 10.49 20.67 29.91
N ALA A 149 10.25 19.81 28.92
CA ALA A 149 9.57 18.53 29.13
C ALA A 149 10.35 17.63 30.11
N VAL A 150 11.67 17.54 29.95
CA VAL A 150 12.54 16.76 30.85
C VAL A 150 12.49 17.31 32.28
N LYS A 151 12.57 18.64 32.46
CA LYS A 151 12.44 19.26 33.79
C LYS A 151 11.09 18.96 34.43
N LYS A 152 9.99 19.03 33.67
CA LYS A 152 8.65 18.70 34.16
C LYS A 152 8.55 17.23 34.59
N ILE A 153 9.16 16.32 33.84
CA ILE A 153 9.21 14.89 34.18
C ILE A 153 10.00 14.69 35.48
N GLN A 154 11.17 15.32 35.63
CA GLN A 154 11.98 15.23 36.85
C GLN A 154 11.23 15.75 38.08
N THR A 155 10.62 16.93 38.01
CA THR A 155 9.82 17.47 39.12
C THR A 155 8.62 16.57 39.46
N CYS A 156 8.02 15.91 38.46
CA CYS A 156 6.94 14.96 38.69
C CYS A 156 7.44 13.68 39.37
N GLN A 157 8.60 13.17 38.97
CA GLN A 157 9.26 12.02 39.60
C GLN A 157 9.60 12.31 41.06
N GLU A 158 10.17 13.47 41.37
CA GLU A 158 10.47 13.91 42.75
C GLU A 158 9.20 13.95 43.62
N LYS A 159 8.12 14.55 43.11
CA LYS A 159 6.83 14.57 43.82
C LYS A 159 6.26 13.16 44.03
N ASN A 160 6.38 12.29 43.03
CA ASN A 160 5.93 10.90 43.16
C ASN A 160 6.75 10.11 44.18
N GLU A 161 8.03 10.43 44.35
CA GLU A 161 8.87 9.83 45.39
C GLU A 161 8.43 10.31 46.78
N GLN A 162 8.24 11.62 46.96
CA GLN A 162 7.72 12.20 48.22
C GLN A 162 6.35 11.61 48.61
N ILE A 163 5.45 11.42 47.64
CA ILE A 163 4.14 10.78 47.88
C ILE A 163 4.33 9.32 48.31
N ARG A 164 5.26 8.58 47.68
CA ARG A 164 5.54 7.18 48.04
C ARG A 164 6.15 7.07 49.44
N GLU A 165 7.06 7.97 49.81
CA GLU A 165 7.63 8.05 51.16
C GLU A 165 6.54 8.33 52.20
N LEU A 166 5.66 9.30 51.94
CA LEU A 166 4.54 9.61 52.83
C LEU A 166 3.58 8.43 52.98
N LEU A 167 3.23 7.75 51.88
CA LEU A 167 2.38 6.55 51.91
C LEU A 167 3.01 5.43 52.73
N ASN A 168 4.33 5.24 52.61
CA ASN A 168 5.04 4.24 53.39
C ASN A 168 5.01 4.57 54.89
N GLU A 169 5.17 5.84 55.26
CA GLU A 169 5.09 6.27 56.66
C GLU A 169 3.68 6.09 57.22
N LEU A 170 2.66 6.53 56.48
CA LEU A 170 1.26 6.36 56.89
C LEU A 170 0.90 4.88 57.07
N ASN A 171 1.41 4.01 56.20
CA ASN A 171 1.19 2.57 56.30
C ASN A 171 1.86 1.98 57.56
N ARG A 172 3.06 2.45 57.92
CA ARG A 172 3.72 2.06 59.18
C ARG A 172 2.89 2.49 60.39
N GLU A 173 2.36 3.71 60.39
CA GLU A 173 1.49 4.21 61.45
C GLU A 173 0.22 3.36 61.56
N ILE A 174 -0.45 3.05 60.45
CA ILE A 174 -1.64 2.19 60.43
C ILE A 174 -1.32 0.80 61.01
N ILE A 175 -0.17 0.21 60.65
CA ILE A 175 0.27 -1.08 61.20
C ILE A 175 0.50 -0.97 62.71
N ALA A 176 1.15 0.09 63.19
CA ALA A 176 1.39 0.34 64.61
C ALA A 176 0.08 0.54 65.39
N LEU A 177 -0.84 1.35 64.85
CA LEU A 177 -2.14 1.62 65.45
C LEU A 177 -2.97 0.33 65.56
N ASN A 178 -2.98 -0.48 64.49
CA ASN A 178 -3.66 -1.77 64.48
C ASN A 178 -3.06 -2.74 65.51
N LYS A 179 -1.74 -2.73 65.69
CA LYS A 179 -1.07 -3.53 66.71
C LYS A 179 -1.50 -3.09 68.12
N HIS A 180 -1.53 -1.78 68.38
CA HIS A 180 -1.97 -1.22 69.64
C HIS A 180 -3.45 -1.53 69.93
N HIS A 181 -4.33 -1.36 68.94
CA HIS A 181 -5.74 -1.71 69.05
C HIS A 181 -5.94 -3.20 69.37
N ARG A 182 -5.21 -4.11 68.72
CA ARG A 182 -5.25 -5.54 69.04
C ARG A 182 -4.78 -5.82 70.48
N GLN A 183 -3.77 -5.12 70.95
CA GLN A 183 -3.25 -5.28 72.32
C GLN A 183 -4.25 -4.80 73.37
N LEU A 184 -4.83 -3.61 73.18
CA LEU A 184 -5.92 -3.11 74.00
C LEU A 184 -7.11 -4.07 74.01
N LYS A 185 -7.51 -4.58 72.84
CA LYS A 185 -8.61 -5.54 72.73
C LYS A 185 -8.33 -6.83 73.52
N LYS A 186 -7.10 -7.36 73.48
CA LYS A 186 -6.69 -8.52 74.30
C LYS A 186 -6.73 -8.21 75.79
N GLN A 187 -6.24 -7.05 76.21
CA GLN A 187 -6.33 -6.61 77.60
C GLN A 187 -7.78 -6.52 78.06
N MET A 188 -8.66 -5.92 77.24
CA MET A 188 -10.08 -5.78 77.51
C MET A 188 -10.81 -7.13 77.57
N GLN A 189 -10.44 -8.09 76.73
CA GLN A 189 -10.96 -9.46 76.79
C GLN A 189 -10.55 -10.20 78.07
N ASN A 190 -9.40 -9.86 78.65
CA ASN A 190 -8.90 -10.48 79.89
C ASN A 190 -9.44 -9.78 81.16
N CYS A 191 -10.25 -8.73 81.02
CA CYS A 191 -10.88 -8.08 82.16
C CYS A 191 -12.14 -8.85 82.59
N ILE A 192 -12.21 -9.26 83.87
CA ILE A 192 -13.42 -9.82 84.53
C ILE A 192 -14.67 -8.95 84.28
N HIS A 193 -14.45 -7.65 84.05
CA HIS A 193 -15.48 -6.66 83.73
C HIS A 193 -16.33 -7.01 82.50
N GLY A 194 -15.78 -7.67 81.47
CA GLY A 194 -16.55 -8.03 80.27
C GLY A 194 -17.63 -9.06 80.54
N GLU A 195 -17.32 -10.11 81.31
CA GLU A 195 -18.27 -11.13 81.73
C GLU A 195 -19.27 -10.58 82.75
N TYR A 196 -18.80 -9.78 83.70
CA TYR A 196 -19.65 -9.12 84.71
C TYR A 196 -20.65 -8.14 84.09
N ILE A 197 -20.21 -7.26 83.18
CA ILE A 197 -21.11 -6.35 82.46
C ILE A 197 -22.06 -7.14 81.55
N SER A 198 -21.60 -8.22 80.91
CA SER A 198 -22.49 -9.08 80.12
C SER A 198 -23.55 -9.78 80.97
N ALA A 199 -23.21 -10.18 82.21
CA ALA A 199 -24.14 -10.76 83.18
C ALA A 199 -25.14 -9.71 83.70
N ILE A 200 -24.69 -8.52 84.11
CA ILE A 200 -25.56 -7.41 84.52
C ILE A 200 -26.49 -7.00 83.38
N LEU A 201 -25.95 -6.86 82.16
CA LEU A 201 -26.75 -6.55 80.98
C LEU A 201 -27.80 -7.64 80.79
N LYS A 202 -27.46 -8.93 80.87
CA LYS A 202 -28.42 -10.04 80.75
C LYS A 202 -29.56 -9.95 81.78
N ASP A 203 -29.26 -9.70 83.04
CA ASP A 203 -30.25 -9.82 84.13
C ASP A 203 -31.04 -8.52 84.41
N SER A 204 -30.51 -7.36 84.01
CA SER A 204 -31.14 -6.07 84.31
C SER A 204 -32.17 -5.64 83.26
N LYS A 205 -33.39 -5.36 83.71
CA LYS A 205 -34.48 -4.79 82.89
C LYS A 205 -34.21 -3.34 82.46
N GLN A 206 -33.34 -2.60 83.15
CA GLN A 206 -33.06 -1.19 82.86
C GLN A 206 -32.24 -1.00 81.57
N PHE A 207 -31.59 -2.05 81.07
CA PHE A 207 -30.74 -1.99 79.86
C PHE A 207 -31.37 -2.70 78.65
N GLN A 208 -32.67 -2.99 78.68
CA GLN A 208 -33.37 -3.66 77.59
C GLN A 208 -33.31 -2.86 76.28
N GLU A 209 -33.51 -1.54 76.34
CA GLU A 209 -33.37 -0.64 75.17
C GLU A 209 -31.95 -0.68 74.59
N ALA A 210 -30.92 -0.72 75.44
CA ALA A 210 -29.53 -0.79 74.99
C ALA A 210 -29.23 -2.13 74.27
N LYS A 211 -29.81 -3.25 74.72
CA LYS A 211 -29.72 -4.54 74.02
C LYS A 211 -30.40 -4.48 72.66
N GLU A 212 -31.62 -3.97 72.61
CA GLU A 212 -32.37 -3.83 71.36
C GLU A 212 -31.63 -2.92 70.38
N LEU A 213 -31.02 -1.83 70.86
CA LEU A 213 -30.19 -0.96 70.05
C LEU A 213 -28.94 -1.67 69.51
N ILE A 214 -28.24 -2.47 70.33
CA ILE A 214 -27.09 -3.27 69.90
C ILE A 214 -27.50 -4.32 68.86
N GLU A 215 -28.66 -4.97 69.03
CA GLU A 215 -29.19 -5.92 68.05
C GLU A 215 -29.55 -5.23 66.74
N HIS A 216 -30.20 -4.07 66.79
CA HIS A 216 -30.50 -3.25 65.61
C HIS A 216 -29.22 -2.83 64.89
N PHE A 217 -28.21 -2.35 65.62
CA PHE A 217 -26.93 -1.99 65.05
C PHE A 217 -26.23 -3.20 64.41
N THR A 218 -26.27 -4.36 65.06
CA THR A 218 -25.66 -5.60 64.55
C THR A 218 -26.37 -6.05 63.26
N LYS A 219 -27.71 -5.97 63.21
CA LYS A 219 -28.49 -6.24 62.00
C LYS A 219 -28.14 -5.25 60.88
N ALA A 220 -28.09 -3.95 61.19
CA ALA A 220 -27.74 -2.90 60.24
C ALA A 220 -26.31 -3.09 59.68
N LYS A 221 -25.35 -3.45 60.54
CA LYS A 221 -23.98 -3.76 60.12
C LYS A 221 -23.91 -4.97 59.20
N ARG A 222 -24.63 -6.06 59.53
CA ARG A 222 -24.69 -7.24 58.64
C ARG A 222 -25.27 -6.90 57.27
N LEU A 223 -26.36 -6.11 57.25
CA LEU A 223 -26.96 -5.65 56.00
C LEU A 223 -25.98 -4.78 55.20
N HIS A 224 -25.25 -3.91 55.87
CA HIS A 224 -24.21 -3.09 55.23
C HIS A 224 -23.10 -3.95 54.62
N ASP A 225 -22.58 -4.94 55.36
CA ASP A 225 -21.54 -5.86 54.88
C ASP A 225 -22.04 -6.68 53.67
N GLU A 226 -23.29 -7.11 53.69
CA GLU A 226 -23.93 -7.84 52.57
C GLU A 226 -24.11 -6.94 51.34
N LEU A 227 -24.56 -5.69 51.53
CA LEU A 227 -24.66 -4.70 50.47
C LEU A 227 -23.30 -4.40 49.85
N LEU A 228 -22.26 -4.23 50.67
CA LEU A 228 -20.90 -3.98 50.21
C LEU A 228 -20.40 -5.16 49.35
N LYS A 229 -20.63 -6.39 49.81
CA LYS A 229 -20.26 -7.61 49.07
C LYS A 229 -21.03 -7.72 47.74
N ASN A 230 -22.33 -7.41 47.74
CA ASN A 230 -23.15 -7.41 46.53
C ASN A 230 -22.69 -6.34 45.54
N MET A 231 -22.36 -5.14 46.02
CA MET A 231 -21.82 -4.05 45.19
C MET A 231 -20.49 -4.46 44.54
N GLN A 232 -19.57 -5.06 45.30
CA GLN A 232 -18.30 -5.57 44.77
C GLN A 232 -18.51 -6.67 43.73
N SER A 233 -19.42 -7.61 43.99
CA SER A 233 -19.76 -8.66 43.03
C SER A 233 -20.35 -8.09 41.74
N LYS A 234 -21.20 -7.07 41.85
CA LYS A 234 -21.80 -6.40 40.68
C LYS A 234 -20.78 -5.58 39.91
N GLN A 235 -19.85 -4.92 40.60
CA GLN A 235 -18.75 -4.21 39.96
C GLN A 235 -17.87 -5.18 39.15
N ALA A 236 -17.52 -6.34 39.72
CA ALA A 236 -16.74 -7.36 39.01
C ALA A 236 -17.48 -7.93 37.78
N GLU A 237 -18.81 -8.07 37.86
CA GLU A 237 -19.65 -8.50 36.72
C GLU A 237 -19.67 -7.44 35.60
N VAL A 238 -19.77 -6.15 35.97
CA VAL A 238 -19.67 -5.03 35.03
C VAL A 238 -18.30 -4.99 34.37
N ASP A 239 -17.22 -5.09 35.14
CA ASP A 239 -15.84 -5.07 34.62
C ASP A 239 -15.60 -6.23 33.64
N LYS A 240 -16.11 -7.42 33.98
CA LYS A 240 -16.07 -8.60 33.09
C LYS A 240 -16.85 -8.38 31.80
N SER A 241 -18.07 -7.85 31.88
CA SER A 241 -18.88 -7.54 30.69
C SER A 241 -18.24 -6.45 29.83
N GLN A 242 -17.59 -5.47 30.44
CA GLN A 242 -16.90 -4.40 29.75
C GLN A 242 -15.63 -4.91 29.04
N SER A 243 -14.88 -5.81 29.68
CA SER A 243 -13.75 -6.50 29.05
C SER A 243 -14.19 -7.30 27.82
N GLU A 244 -15.29 -8.05 27.92
CA GLU A 244 -15.83 -8.83 26.79
C GLU A 244 -16.30 -7.91 25.65
N THR A 245 -16.95 -6.80 25.97
CA THR A 245 -17.39 -5.82 24.97
C THR A 245 -16.20 -5.17 24.26
N ASN A 246 -15.12 -4.87 24.98
CA ASN A 246 -13.89 -4.35 24.40
C ASN A 246 -13.23 -5.38 23.48
N ARG A 247 -13.19 -6.66 23.87
CA ARG A 247 -12.68 -7.75 23.03
C ARG A 247 -13.43 -7.84 21.71
N ILE A 248 -14.77 -7.87 21.75
CA ILE A 248 -15.61 -7.91 20.54
C ILE A 248 -15.38 -6.67 19.67
N ARG A 249 -15.24 -5.49 20.27
CA ARG A 249 -14.94 -4.25 19.54
C ARG A 249 -13.58 -4.33 18.84
N GLU A 250 -12.56 -4.87 19.49
CA GLU A 250 -11.22 -5.05 18.91
C GLU A 250 -11.27 -6.02 17.72
N GLU A 251 -11.90 -7.18 17.87
CA GLU A 251 -12.11 -8.15 16.78
C GLU A 251 -12.87 -7.52 15.60
N TYR A 252 -13.92 -6.75 15.87
CA TYR A 252 -14.65 -6.03 14.83
C TYR A 252 -13.78 -4.98 14.12
N SER A 253 -12.97 -4.22 14.87
CA SER A 253 -12.08 -3.21 14.26
C SER A 253 -10.98 -3.84 13.41
N PHE A 254 -10.44 -5.01 13.81
CA PHE A 254 -9.47 -5.77 13.03
C PHE A 254 -10.07 -6.30 11.73
N THR A 255 -11.26 -6.91 11.80
CA THR A 255 -11.96 -7.42 10.62
C THR A 255 -12.39 -6.29 9.66
N GLN A 256 -12.86 -5.16 10.20
CA GLN A 256 -13.16 -3.97 9.41
C GLN A 256 -11.92 -3.41 8.71
N GLY A 257 -10.80 -3.29 9.43
CA GLY A 257 -9.52 -2.87 8.85
C GLY A 257 -9.04 -3.82 7.74
N GLY A 258 -9.11 -5.13 7.96
CA GLY A 258 -8.80 -6.14 6.95
C GLY A 258 -9.69 -6.05 5.70
N ASN A 259 -10.99 -5.81 5.89
CA ASN A 259 -11.93 -5.61 4.78
C ASN A 259 -11.61 -4.35 3.98
N VAL A 260 -11.24 -3.24 4.64
CA VAL A 260 -10.83 -2.01 3.95
C VAL A 260 -9.58 -2.23 3.10
N ILE A 261 -8.57 -2.93 3.63
CA ILE A 261 -7.35 -3.28 2.88
C ILE A 261 -7.70 -4.13 1.66
N LYS A 262 -8.55 -5.15 1.83
CA LYS A 262 -8.99 -6.01 0.72
C LYS A 262 -9.75 -5.23 -0.36
N ILE A 263 -10.63 -4.31 0.03
CA ILE A 263 -11.34 -3.43 -0.91
C ILE A 263 -10.36 -2.54 -1.67
N GLN A 264 -9.34 -1.99 -0.99
CA GLN A 264 -8.31 -1.18 -1.65
C GLN A 264 -7.50 -2.00 -2.66
N GLN A 265 -7.12 -3.22 -2.30
CA GLN A 265 -6.41 -4.13 -3.21
C GLN A 265 -7.25 -4.45 -4.45
N LEU A 266 -8.52 -4.83 -4.28
CA LEU A 266 -9.42 -5.11 -5.41
C LEU A 266 -9.63 -3.89 -6.32
N LYS A 267 -9.61 -2.68 -5.77
CA LYS A 267 -9.68 -1.44 -6.57
C LYS A 267 -8.43 -1.23 -7.43
N LEU A 268 -7.25 -1.57 -6.91
CA LEU A 268 -6.01 -1.49 -7.68
C LEU A 268 -6.00 -2.53 -8.81
N GLU A 269 -6.35 -3.78 -8.50
CA GLU A 269 -6.46 -4.86 -9.49
C GLU A 269 -7.47 -4.52 -10.60
N LEU A 270 -8.62 -3.93 -10.23
CA LEU A 270 -9.60 -3.43 -11.20
C LEU A 270 -9.02 -2.32 -12.07
N GLY A 271 -8.25 -1.39 -11.50
CA GLY A 271 -7.58 -0.32 -12.23
C GLY A 271 -6.60 -0.86 -13.27
N ASP A 272 -5.79 -1.85 -12.89
CA ASP A 272 -4.83 -2.52 -13.79
C ASP A 272 -5.55 -3.26 -14.92
N SER A 273 -6.63 -3.98 -14.59
CA SER A 273 -7.46 -4.66 -15.60
C SER A 273 -8.09 -3.68 -16.59
N ILE A 274 -8.60 -2.54 -16.12
CA ILE A 274 -9.14 -1.48 -16.99
C ILE A 274 -8.04 -0.90 -17.89
N GLY A 275 -6.84 -0.70 -17.35
CA GLY A 275 -5.68 -0.26 -18.12
C GLY A 275 -5.32 -1.23 -19.25
N SER A 276 -5.32 -2.53 -18.94
CA SER A 276 -5.09 -3.60 -19.92
C SER A 276 -6.16 -3.61 -21.03
N VAL A 277 -7.44 -3.53 -20.66
CA VAL A 277 -8.54 -3.47 -21.63
C VAL A 277 -8.40 -2.27 -22.56
N LYS A 278 -8.09 -1.08 -22.03
CA LYS A 278 -7.86 0.13 -22.86
C LYS A 278 -6.68 -0.03 -23.82
N ALA A 279 -5.61 -0.73 -23.41
CA ALA A 279 -4.48 -1.01 -24.28
C ALA A 279 -4.87 -1.93 -25.44
N VAL A 280 -5.66 -2.98 -25.17
CA VAL A 280 -6.20 -3.87 -26.20
C VAL A 280 -7.16 -3.14 -27.14
N GLU A 281 -8.06 -2.32 -26.61
CA GLU A 281 -8.96 -1.49 -27.42
C GLU A 281 -8.22 -0.54 -28.35
N LYS A 282 -7.12 0.07 -27.86
CA LYS A 282 -6.26 0.92 -28.69
C LYS A 282 -5.65 0.14 -29.86
N ARG A 283 -5.07 -1.03 -29.58
CA ARG A 283 -4.51 -1.92 -30.62
C ARG A 283 -5.58 -2.35 -31.62
N PHE A 284 -6.79 -2.66 -31.14
CA PHE A 284 -7.91 -3.03 -32.01
C PHE A 284 -8.32 -1.89 -32.95
N LYS A 285 -8.35 -0.64 -32.45
CA LYS A 285 -8.60 0.55 -33.28
C LYS A 285 -7.51 0.77 -34.33
N GLU A 286 -6.25 0.54 -33.97
CA GLU A 286 -5.12 0.63 -34.91
C GLU A 286 -5.22 -0.44 -36.01
N LEU A 287 -5.55 -1.69 -35.65
CA LEU A 287 -5.81 -2.77 -36.61
C LEU A 287 -6.97 -2.45 -37.54
N HIS A 288 -8.07 -1.87 -37.02
CA HIS A 288 -9.20 -1.46 -37.84
C HIS A 288 -8.80 -0.41 -38.88
N LYS A 289 -8.06 0.63 -38.45
CA LYS A 289 -7.54 1.66 -39.38
C LYS A 289 -6.64 1.06 -40.46
N LEU A 290 -5.78 0.11 -40.10
CA LEU A 290 -4.92 -0.59 -41.06
C LEU A 290 -5.74 -1.41 -42.05
N SER A 291 -6.79 -2.09 -41.58
CA SER A 291 -7.73 -2.83 -42.42
C SER A 291 -8.49 -1.91 -43.40
N ASP A 292 -8.97 -0.76 -42.92
CA ASP A 292 -9.64 0.25 -43.75
C ASP A 292 -8.69 0.76 -44.85
N TRP A 293 -7.45 1.08 -44.49
CA TRP A 293 -6.42 1.52 -45.44
C TRP A 293 -6.10 0.44 -46.48
N LYS A 294 -5.92 -0.82 -46.07
CA LYS A 294 -5.68 -1.95 -46.99
C LYS A 294 -6.86 -2.16 -47.94
N THR A 295 -8.09 -2.06 -47.44
CA THR A 295 -9.31 -2.20 -48.25
C THR A 295 -9.41 -1.08 -49.29
N MET A 296 -9.09 0.16 -48.89
CA MET A 296 -9.05 1.30 -49.80
C MET A 296 -7.98 1.11 -50.90
N GLU A 297 -6.79 0.66 -50.54
CA GLU A 297 -5.69 0.46 -51.50
C GLU A 297 -5.98 -0.68 -52.48
N LEU A 298 -6.55 -1.79 -51.99
CA LEU A 298 -7.04 -2.87 -52.83
C LEU A 298 -8.12 -2.37 -53.82
N GLY A 299 -9.01 -1.47 -53.38
CA GLY A 299 -10.00 -0.83 -54.23
C GLY A 299 -9.38 0.06 -55.32
N ARG A 300 -8.27 0.75 -55.02
CA ARG A 300 -7.52 1.55 -56.01
C ARG A 300 -6.84 0.67 -57.04
N ILE A 301 -6.16 -0.40 -56.60
CA ILE A 301 -5.52 -1.38 -57.49
C ILE A 301 -6.57 -2.01 -58.42
N SER A 302 -7.68 -2.50 -57.85
CA SER A 302 -8.77 -3.12 -58.63
C SER A 302 -9.35 -2.14 -59.67
N ARG A 303 -9.50 -0.86 -59.31
CA ARG A 303 -9.96 0.17 -60.24
C ARG A 303 -8.95 0.43 -61.36
N ALA A 304 -7.65 0.47 -61.05
CA ALA A 304 -6.60 0.65 -62.05
C ALA A 304 -6.58 -0.53 -63.05
N ILE A 305 -6.69 -1.77 -62.55
CA ILE A 305 -6.79 -2.98 -63.39
C ILE A 305 -8.00 -2.89 -64.33
N TYR A 306 -9.16 -2.49 -63.80
CA TYR A 306 -10.37 -2.32 -64.62
C TYR A 306 -10.19 -1.26 -65.71
N GLU A 307 -9.63 -0.09 -65.38
CA GLU A 307 -9.40 0.98 -66.36
C GLU A 307 -8.38 0.57 -67.44
N MET A 308 -7.29 -0.10 -67.05
CA MET A 308 -6.33 -0.66 -68.00
C MET A 308 -6.98 -1.69 -68.92
N SER A 309 -7.74 -2.63 -68.36
CA SER A 309 -8.47 -3.64 -69.13
C SER A 309 -9.47 -2.99 -70.09
N ARG A 310 -10.24 -2.01 -69.62
CA ARG A 310 -11.19 -1.25 -70.45
C ARG A 310 -10.50 -0.52 -71.61
N TYR A 311 -9.34 0.07 -71.37
CA TYR A 311 -8.57 0.76 -72.41
C TYR A 311 -8.04 -0.22 -73.46
N LEU A 312 -7.48 -1.36 -73.04
CA LEU A 312 -7.03 -2.42 -73.95
C LEU A 312 -8.17 -2.96 -74.83
N TRP A 313 -9.37 -3.13 -74.26
CA TRP A 313 -10.57 -3.52 -74.99
C TRP A 313 -10.99 -2.47 -76.03
N LYS A 314 -10.95 -1.18 -75.69
CA LYS A 314 -11.25 -0.08 -76.63
C LYS A 314 -10.26 0.02 -77.78
N MET A 315 -9.00 -0.34 -77.57
CA MET A 315 -7.94 -0.32 -78.58
C MET A 315 -7.99 -1.51 -79.55
N GLY A 316 -9.02 -2.36 -79.49
CA GLY A 316 -9.18 -3.48 -80.41
C GLY A 316 -8.20 -4.64 -80.19
N MET A 317 -7.49 -4.66 -79.06
CA MET A 317 -6.61 -5.78 -78.68
C MET A 317 -7.40 -6.99 -78.14
N SER A 318 -8.73 -6.99 -78.29
CA SER A 318 -9.65 -8.04 -77.82
C SER A 318 -9.64 -9.32 -78.68
N GLY A 319 -8.80 -9.41 -79.71
CA GLY A 319 -8.81 -10.54 -80.66
C GLY A 319 -7.48 -11.25 -80.92
N THR A 320 -6.35 -10.82 -80.37
CA THR A 320 -5.04 -11.45 -80.62
C THR A 320 -4.15 -11.48 -79.38
N MET A 321 -4.72 -11.71 -78.20
CA MET A 321 -3.94 -12.24 -77.07
C MET A 321 -4.18 -13.74 -77.04
N ASN A 322 -3.12 -14.51 -77.23
CA ASN A 322 -3.17 -15.96 -77.21
C ASN A 322 -3.74 -16.39 -75.84
N VAL A 323 -4.75 -17.25 -75.84
CA VAL A 323 -5.50 -17.63 -74.63
C VAL A 323 -4.55 -18.20 -73.56
N GLU A 324 -3.48 -18.85 -74.00
CA GLU A 324 -2.40 -19.39 -73.17
C GLU A 324 -1.54 -18.31 -72.49
N GLU A 325 -1.26 -17.19 -73.16
CA GLU A 325 -0.51 -16.07 -72.56
C GLU A 325 -1.37 -15.31 -71.54
N THR A 326 -2.68 -15.25 -71.78
CA THR A 326 -3.63 -14.61 -70.87
C THR A 326 -3.83 -15.46 -69.62
N ALA A 327 -3.91 -16.79 -69.76
CA ALA A 327 -3.93 -17.73 -68.63
C ALA A 327 -2.63 -17.67 -67.81
N ALA A 328 -1.46 -17.65 -68.48
CA ALA A 328 -0.17 -17.52 -67.81
C ALA A 328 0.01 -16.16 -67.09
N LEU A 329 -0.58 -15.08 -67.63
CA LEU A 329 -0.59 -13.78 -66.96
C LEU A 329 -1.52 -13.79 -65.74
N LEU A 330 -2.68 -14.46 -65.84
CA LEU A 330 -3.59 -14.62 -64.71
C LEU A 330 -2.94 -15.47 -63.59
N ASP A 331 -2.21 -16.52 -63.95
CA ASP A 331 -1.45 -17.36 -63.02
C ASP A 331 -0.35 -16.54 -62.33
N LYS A 332 0.40 -15.71 -63.07
CA LYS A 332 1.39 -14.79 -62.47
C LYS A 332 0.77 -13.74 -61.56
N ILE A 333 -0.40 -13.21 -61.90
CA ILE A 333 -1.12 -12.26 -61.03
C ILE A 333 -1.61 -12.98 -59.77
N MET A 334 -2.11 -14.21 -59.90
CA MET A 334 -2.54 -15.04 -58.77
C MET A 334 -1.36 -15.43 -57.86
N GLU A 335 -0.20 -15.75 -58.43
CA GLU A 335 1.06 -16.03 -57.74
C GLU A 335 1.56 -14.78 -57.00
N PHE A 336 1.52 -13.62 -57.64
CA PHE A 336 1.87 -12.34 -56.99
C PHE A 336 0.92 -11.99 -55.83
N ILE A 337 -0.38 -12.28 -55.97
CA ILE A 337 -1.37 -12.12 -54.89
C ILE A 337 -1.11 -13.12 -53.75
N HIS A 338 -0.68 -14.35 -54.08
CA HIS A 338 -0.31 -15.38 -53.11
C HIS A 338 0.95 -14.96 -52.32
N ASP A 339 2.00 -14.52 -53.00
CA ASP A 339 3.25 -14.07 -52.39
C ASP A 339 3.04 -12.84 -51.50
N LEU A 340 2.17 -11.91 -51.93
CA LEU A 340 1.78 -10.77 -51.09
C LEU A 340 1.01 -11.21 -49.84
N ARG A 341 0.22 -12.29 -49.90
CA ARG A 341 -0.50 -12.85 -48.75
C ARG A 341 0.47 -13.52 -47.76
N GLU A 342 1.48 -14.22 -48.28
CA GLU A 342 2.49 -14.92 -47.48
C GLU A 342 3.48 -13.93 -46.82
N ALA A 343 3.97 -12.94 -47.57
CA ALA A 343 4.86 -11.89 -47.07
C ALA A 343 4.19 -10.96 -46.03
N THR A 344 2.86 -10.86 -46.05
CA THR A 344 2.10 -10.08 -45.05
C THR A 344 1.64 -10.89 -43.83
N GLY A 345 1.97 -12.19 -43.76
CA GLY A 345 1.71 -13.05 -42.60
C GLY A 345 0.23 -13.30 -42.32
N PHE A 346 -0.61 -13.33 -43.36
CA PHE A 346 -2.05 -13.48 -43.21
C PHE A 346 -2.45 -14.95 -43.03
N GLU A 347 -2.31 -15.50 -41.81
CA GLU A 347 -3.04 -16.70 -41.43
C GLU A 347 -4.53 -16.37 -41.25
N GLN A 348 -5.40 -17.07 -41.98
CA GLN A 348 -6.85 -17.03 -41.78
C GLN A 348 -7.18 -17.59 -40.38
N THR A 349 -7.27 -16.72 -39.38
CA THR A 349 -8.14 -17.02 -38.24
C THR A 349 -9.58 -16.83 -38.73
N TYR A 350 -10.22 -17.93 -39.11
CA TYR A 350 -11.67 -17.97 -39.36
C TYR A 350 -12.43 -17.57 -38.09
N PHE A 351 -12.68 -16.27 -37.91
CA PHE A 351 -13.71 -15.79 -37.00
C PHE A 351 -15.01 -15.65 -37.79
N ARG A 352 -15.96 -16.56 -37.55
CA ARG A 352 -17.36 -16.40 -38.01
C ARG A 352 -17.86 -15.04 -37.50
N PRO A 353 -18.22 -14.08 -38.36
CA PRO A 353 -18.90 -12.88 -37.90
C PRO A 353 -20.29 -13.29 -37.41
N LYS A 354 -20.58 -13.02 -36.15
CA LYS A 354 -21.95 -13.00 -35.62
C LYS A 354 -22.75 -12.02 -36.49
N ARG A 355 -23.93 -12.44 -36.98
CA ARG A 355 -24.85 -11.59 -37.76
C ARG A 355 -25.09 -10.28 -37.02
N ILE A 356 -24.63 -9.18 -37.59
CA ILE A 356 -25.08 -7.84 -37.26
C ILE A 356 -26.37 -7.64 -38.07
N THR A 357 -27.49 -7.46 -37.38
CA THR A 357 -28.79 -7.15 -38.00
C THR A 357 -28.88 -5.66 -38.33
N TRP A 358 -29.66 -5.34 -39.35
CA TRP A 358 -29.87 -4.02 -39.96
C TRP A 358 -30.49 -2.91 -39.07
N SER A 359 -30.39 -3.01 -37.75
CA SER A 359 -30.95 -2.02 -36.81
C SER A 359 -30.02 -0.85 -36.47
N ASP A 360 -28.74 -0.90 -36.87
CA ASP A 360 -27.72 0.04 -36.38
C ASP A 360 -27.43 1.22 -37.31
N TYR A 361 -28.14 1.35 -38.43
CA TYR A 361 -28.08 2.54 -39.28
C TYR A 361 -29.41 3.29 -39.23
N GLY A 362 -29.43 4.37 -38.44
CA GLY A 362 -30.46 5.39 -38.53
C GLY A 362 -30.55 5.93 -39.96
N ALA A 363 -31.73 5.79 -40.56
CA ALA A 363 -32.08 6.39 -41.84
C ALA A 363 -32.02 7.93 -41.75
N PRO A 364 -31.94 8.64 -42.89
CA PRO A 364 -33.23 9.03 -43.48
C PRO A 364 -33.27 9.06 -45.03
N TYR A 365 -34.52 9.04 -45.52
CA TYR A 365 -35.04 9.54 -46.80
C TYR A 365 -35.41 8.54 -47.92
N TRP A 366 -36.73 8.29 -47.97
CA TRP A 366 -37.63 7.97 -49.10
C TRP A 366 -37.66 6.55 -49.70
N LEU A 367 -38.75 5.87 -49.33
CA LEU A 367 -39.44 4.73 -49.96
C LEU A 367 -40.14 5.16 -51.29
N PRO A 368 -40.52 4.25 -52.23
CA PRO A 368 -41.47 3.19 -51.91
C PRO A 368 -41.29 1.80 -52.56
N ASP A 369 -41.76 0.84 -51.75
CA ASP A 369 -42.53 -0.36 -52.07
C ASP A 369 -41.87 -1.47 -52.88
N LEU A 370 -41.60 -2.58 -52.20
CA LEU A 370 -42.04 -3.90 -52.63
C LEU A 370 -42.28 -4.75 -51.39
N SER A 371 -43.56 -4.83 -51.03
CA SER A 371 -44.15 -5.86 -50.20
C SER A 371 -43.72 -7.29 -50.61
N ILE A 372 -43.96 -8.23 -49.68
CA ILE A 372 -43.88 -9.70 -49.77
C ILE A 372 -42.56 -10.28 -49.23
N TYR A 373 -42.53 -10.63 -47.94
CA TYR A 373 -42.65 -12.01 -47.45
C TYR A 373 -42.85 -12.00 -45.92
N THR A 374 -43.95 -12.62 -45.49
CA THR A 374 -44.31 -12.93 -44.11
C THR A 374 -43.64 -14.21 -43.63
N LEU A 375 -43.67 -14.42 -42.29
CA LEU A 375 -43.38 -15.63 -41.49
C LEU A 375 -41.95 -15.70 -40.93
N ARG A 376 -41.67 -16.03 -39.66
CA ARG A 376 -42.48 -16.39 -38.47
C ARG A 376 -41.52 -16.26 -37.26
N VAL A 377 -41.97 -15.68 -36.16
CA VAL A 377 -41.23 -15.62 -34.88
C VAL A 377 -41.62 -16.83 -34.03
N PRO A 378 -40.70 -17.57 -33.39
CA PRO A 378 -41.03 -18.41 -32.25
C PRO A 378 -40.86 -17.62 -30.93
N PRO A 379 -41.71 -17.85 -29.91
CA PRO A 379 -41.71 -17.12 -28.65
C PRO A 379 -40.61 -17.60 -27.67
N PRO A 380 -40.32 -16.85 -26.59
CA PRO A 380 -39.33 -17.22 -25.60
C PRO A 380 -39.89 -18.28 -24.64
N GLY A 381 -39.12 -19.33 -24.39
CA GLY A 381 -39.36 -20.29 -23.32
C GLY A 381 -38.59 -19.87 -22.07
N ASP A 382 -39.32 -19.53 -21.01
CA ASP A 382 -38.81 -19.34 -19.66
C ASP A 382 -38.90 -20.66 -18.85
N PRO A 383 -38.32 -20.73 -17.64
CA PRO A 383 -37.53 -21.86 -17.15
C PRO A 383 -38.35 -22.84 -16.31
N GLN A 384 -37.87 -24.08 -16.13
CA GLN A 384 -37.94 -24.78 -14.85
C GLN A 384 -37.14 -26.11 -14.80
N GLN A 385 -36.46 -26.27 -13.65
CA GLN A 385 -36.18 -27.50 -12.90
C GLN A 385 -35.30 -28.61 -13.51
N THR A 386 -34.16 -28.86 -12.85
CA THR A 386 -33.95 -30.15 -12.16
C THR A 386 -33.01 -29.99 -10.97
N PHE A 387 -33.43 -30.62 -9.88
CA PHE A 387 -32.83 -30.75 -8.56
C PHE A 387 -31.86 -31.95 -8.51
N ALA A 388 -30.78 -31.85 -7.72
CA ALA A 388 -30.14 -32.90 -6.88
C ALA A 388 -28.77 -32.33 -6.45
N GLY A 389 -28.39 -32.17 -5.19
CA GLY A 389 -28.72 -32.92 -3.99
C GLY A 389 -27.49 -33.71 -3.56
N TYR A 390 -26.61 -33.12 -2.72
CA TYR A 390 -25.72 -33.88 -1.84
C TYR A 390 -25.44 -33.08 -0.55
N SER A 391 -26.01 -33.62 0.53
CA SER A 391 -25.73 -33.34 1.93
C SER A 391 -24.47 -34.09 2.37
N GLY A 392 -23.63 -33.45 3.19
CA GLY A 392 -22.53 -34.10 3.89
C GLY A 392 -22.23 -33.35 5.19
N SER A 393 -22.68 -33.91 6.30
CA SER A 393 -22.54 -33.41 7.66
C SER A 393 -21.14 -33.66 8.24
N VAL A 394 -20.79 -32.79 9.19
CA VAL A 394 -19.65 -32.67 10.13
C VAL A 394 -19.12 -33.99 10.75
N PRO A 395 -17.90 -34.01 11.34
CA PRO A 395 -17.85 -33.79 12.80
C PRO A 395 -16.62 -33.03 13.35
N CYS A 396 -16.85 -32.39 14.50
CA CYS A 396 -15.85 -31.92 15.46
C CYS A 396 -14.99 -33.06 16.00
N GLY A 397 -13.74 -32.75 16.38
CA GLY A 397 -12.90 -33.62 17.20
C GLY A 397 -11.92 -32.80 18.04
N CYS A 398 -12.15 -32.77 19.36
CA CYS A 398 -11.19 -32.35 20.37
C CYS A 398 -10.38 -33.57 20.86
N GLN A 399 -9.06 -33.44 20.96
CA GLN A 399 -8.09 -34.14 21.83
C GLN A 399 -6.71 -33.59 21.39
N GLY A 400 -5.92 -32.87 22.18
CA GLY A 400 -5.43 -33.20 23.51
C GLY A 400 -4.11 -33.96 23.37
N LEU A 401 -2.96 -33.28 23.50
CA LEU A 401 -1.67 -33.80 24.01
C LEU A 401 -0.57 -32.71 23.98
N LEU A 402 -0.21 -32.23 25.18
CA LEU A 402 1.11 -31.71 25.57
C LEU A 402 2.05 -32.92 25.86
N PRO A 403 3.41 -32.82 25.94
CA PRO A 403 4.12 -31.73 26.63
C PRO A 403 5.50 -31.27 26.08
N GLY A 404 5.91 -30.09 26.56
CA GLY A 404 7.25 -29.84 27.10
C GLY A 404 8.29 -29.19 26.18
N MET A 405 8.52 -27.89 26.33
CA MET A 405 9.81 -27.36 26.80
C MET A 405 9.74 -25.86 27.08
N GLU A 406 10.54 -25.45 28.05
CA GLU A 406 10.53 -24.21 28.82
C GLU A 406 11.20 -23.03 28.11
N GLN A 407 10.82 -21.82 28.54
CA GLN A 407 11.56 -20.54 28.67
C GLN A 407 10.56 -19.42 28.31
N GLY A 408 10.15 -18.50 29.17
CA GLY A 408 10.86 -17.89 30.29
C GLY A 408 11.00 -16.40 30.01
N CYS A 409 9.89 -15.65 30.02
CA CYS A 409 9.91 -14.17 29.98
C CYS A 409 8.70 -13.62 30.76
N THR A 410 9.01 -13.07 31.92
CA THR A 410 8.13 -12.26 32.76
C THR A 410 7.94 -10.88 32.16
N SER A 411 6.70 -10.42 32.02
CA SER A 411 6.42 -8.98 31.97
C SER A 411 5.00 -8.73 32.47
N ASP A 412 4.96 -8.25 33.71
CA ASP A 412 3.80 -7.62 34.34
C ASP A 412 3.25 -6.49 33.47
N SER A 413 1.94 -6.46 33.30
CA SER A 413 1.22 -5.35 32.67
C SER A 413 -0.15 -5.21 33.33
N SER A 414 -0.16 -4.79 34.59
CA SER A 414 -1.37 -4.27 35.24
C SER A 414 -1.48 -2.78 34.93
N ALA A 415 -2.32 -2.46 33.94
CA ALA A 415 -2.79 -1.09 33.73
C ALA A 415 -4.03 -0.86 34.61
N GLU A 416 -3.84 -0.28 35.80
CA GLU A 416 -4.93 0.27 36.60
C GLU A 416 -5.41 1.58 35.95
N ALA A 417 -6.60 1.54 35.34
CA ALA A 417 -7.36 2.74 35.00
C ALA A 417 -8.03 3.29 36.27
N ARG A 418 -7.47 4.32 36.90
CA ARG A 418 -8.13 5.06 37.97
C ARG A 418 -9.00 6.17 37.39
N GLY A 419 -10.30 5.93 37.39
CA GLY A 419 -11.32 6.97 37.26
C GLY A 419 -11.34 7.82 38.53
N THR A 420 -11.25 9.14 38.36
CA THR A 420 -11.42 10.12 39.44
C THR A 420 -12.91 10.25 39.78
N VAL A 421 -13.29 9.78 40.97
CA VAL A 421 -14.57 10.12 41.61
C VAL A 421 -14.35 11.38 42.45
N THR A 422 -15.06 12.46 42.11
CA THR A 422 -15.12 13.68 42.93
C THR A 422 -16.42 13.66 43.71
N ASP A 423 -16.32 13.49 45.03
CA ASP A 423 -17.43 13.66 45.97
C ASP A 423 -17.70 15.16 46.19
N SER A 424 -18.85 15.64 45.71
CA SER A 424 -19.41 16.93 46.11
C SER A 424 -20.49 16.70 47.15
N TRP A 425 -20.19 17.08 48.40
CA TRP A 425 -21.17 17.22 49.48
C TRP A 425 -22.02 18.47 49.23
N GLY A 426 -23.29 18.27 48.85
CA GLY A 426 -24.31 19.31 48.80
C GLY A 426 -25.25 19.18 49.98
N GLY A 427 -25.13 20.09 50.96
CA GLY A 427 -26.03 20.21 52.10
C GLY A 427 -27.42 20.69 51.67
N GLY A 428 -28.45 19.94 52.02
CA GLY A 428 -29.84 20.34 51.90
C GLY A 428 -30.26 21.21 53.08
N ALA A 429 -30.58 22.47 52.82
CA ALA A 429 -31.33 23.32 53.74
C ALA A 429 -32.82 22.99 53.57
N GLY A 430 -33.43 22.48 54.64
CA GLY A 430 -34.88 22.36 54.76
C GLY A 430 -35.47 23.72 55.13
N THR A 431 -36.44 24.18 54.34
CA THR A 431 -37.33 25.28 54.69
C THR A 431 -38.68 24.70 55.08
N GLU A 432 -38.97 24.69 56.38
CA GLU A 432 -40.34 24.66 56.91
C GLU A 432 -41.01 26.00 56.63
N ARG A 433 -42.24 25.97 56.09
CA ARG A 433 -43.27 26.98 56.38
C ARG A 433 -44.66 26.34 56.36
N ASN A 434 -45.45 26.77 57.35
CA ASN A 434 -46.91 26.74 57.40
C ASN A 434 -47.58 27.21 56.12
#